data_AF-H2XWV4-F1
#
_entry.id   AF-H2XWV4-F1
#
_cell.length_a   1.000
_cell.length_b   1.000
_cell.length_c   1.000
_cell.angle_alpha   90.00
_cell.angle_beta   90.00
_cell.angle_gamma   90.00
#
_symmetry.space_group_name_H-M   'P 1'
#
loop_
_entity.id
_entity.type
_entity.pdbx_description
1 polymer ?
#
loop_
_entity_poly.entity_id
_entity_poly.type
_entity_poly.pdbx_seq_one_letter_code
_entity_poly.pdbx_strand_id
1 'polypeptide(L)' 'TIILLSGDRGCFKSAPYLDEFGETDQGLRRGNPITLDATRVADLNLIWLNHAVPESIVHEMESNRNLINIDWNHL' A
#
# COMPACT_ATOMS: atom_id res chain seq x y z
N THR A 1 0.54 -6.28 -1.14
CA THR A 1 0.94 -4.89 -0.87
C THR A 1 0.40 -4.02 -1.98
N ILE A 2 0.02 -2.78 -1.69
CA ILE A 2 -0.31 -1.75 -2.68
C ILE A 2 0.86 -0.76 -2.76
N ILE A 3 1.06 -0.16 -3.93
CA ILE A 3 2.04 0.91 -4.13
C ILE A 3 1.28 2.20 -4.40
N LEU A 4 1.63 3.26 -3.66
CA LEU A 4 1.22 4.63 -3.96
C LEU A 4 2.35 5.30 -4.72
N LEU A 5 2.06 5.93 -5.86
CA LEU A 5 3.04 6.60 -6.72
C LEU A 5 2.68 8.06 -6.94
N SER A 6 3.68 8.92 -6.94
CA SER A 6 3.58 10.33 -7.31
C SER A 6 4.89 10.81 -7.91
N GLY A 7 4.97 10.89 -9.24
CA GLY A 7 6.21 11.21 -9.94
C GLY A 7 7.26 10.11 -9.76
N ASP A 8 8.47 10.50 -9.37
CA ASP A 8 9.61 9.60 -9.11
C ASP A 8 9.64 9.04 -7.68
N ARG A 9 8.57 9.26 -6.89
CA ARG A 9 8.46 8.80 -5.51
C ARG A 9 7.28 7.86 -5.33
N GLY A 10 7.39 7.00 -4.33
CA GLY A 10 6.32 6.12 -3.92
C GLY A 10 6.47 5.63 -2.49
N CYS A 11 5.45 4.90 -2.06
CA CYS A 11 5.48 4.18 -0.80
C CYS A 11 4.63 2.90 -0.85
N PHE A 12 4.89 1.99 0.07
CA PHE A 12 4.13 0.74 0.20
C PHE A 12 3.03 0.89 1.24
N LYS A 13 1.84 0.39 0.91
CA LYS A 13 0.72 0.22 1.84
C LYS A 13 0.31 -1.25 1.94
N SER A 14 -0.27 -1.62 3.07
CA SER A 14 -0.79 -2.98 3.31
C SER A 14 -1.81 -3.37 2.23
N ALA A 15 -1.82 -4.65 1.83
CA ALA A 15 -2.79 -5.14 0.85
C ALA A 15 -4.21 -5.08 1.46
N PRO A 16 -5.25 -4.81 0.66
CA PRO A 16 -6.62 -4.77 1.17
C PRO A 16 -7.23 -6.18 1.25
N TYR A 17 -6.58 -7.18 0.66
CA TYR A 17 -7.03 -8.57 0.71
C TYR A 17 -6.34 -9.32 1.84
N LEU A 18 -7.15 -9.93 2.71
CA LEU A 18 -6.72 -10.65 3.90
C LEU A 18 -7.43 -12.00 4.01
N ASP A 19 -6.75 -12.99 4.58
CA ASP A 19 -7.39 -14.23 5.02
C ASP A 19 -8.13 -14.04 6.35
N GLU A 20 -8.74 -15.12 6.87
CA GLU A 20 -9.49 -15.12 8.13
C GLU A 20 -8.66 -14.71 9.37
N PHE A 21 -7.33 -14.79 9.28
CA PHE A 21 -6.42 -14.41 10.35
C PHE A 21 -5.87 -12.98 10.19
N GLY A 22 -6.28 -12.26 9.14
CA GLY A 22 -5.81 -10.91 8.85
C GLY A 22 -4.45 -10.87 8.13
N GLU A 23 -3.98 -12.01 7.60
CA GLU A 23 -2.71 -12.10 6.88
C GLU A 23 -2.91 -11.89 5.38
N THR A 24 -1.92 -11.28 4.73
CA THR A 24 -1.89 -11.16 3.27
C THR A 24 -1.28 -12.42 2.64
N ASP A 25 -1.84 -12.93 1.56
CA ASP A 25 -1.21 -14.00 0.76
C ASP A 25 -0.47 -13.42 -0.46
N GLN A 26 0.78 -12.99 -0.25
CA GLN A 26 1.57 -12.40 -1.34
C GLN A 26 1.87 -13.44 -2.42
N GLY A 27 1.42 -13.14 -3.64
CA GLY A 27 1.58 -14.03 -4.79
C GLY A 27 0.63 -15.24 -4.77
N LEU A 28 -0.40 -15.22 -3.91
CA LEU A 28 -1.45 -16.26 -3.83
C LEU A 28 -0.88 -17.67 -3.71
N ARG A 29 0.16 -17.85 -2.90
CA ARG A 29 0.94 -19.09 -2.82
C ARG A 29 0.41 -20.06 -1.77
N ARG A 30 -0.21 -19.55 -0.70
CA ARG A 30 -0.78 -20.38 0.37
C ARG A 30 -2.11 -20.99 -0.06
N GLY A 31 -2.88 -20.28 -0.89
CA GLY A 31 -4.16 -20.76 -1.41
C GLY A 31 -5.31 -20.63 -0.42
N ASN A 32 -5.10 -19.92 0.70
CA ASN A 32 -6.18 -19.56 1.60
C ASN A 32 -7.13 -18.58 0.90
N PRO A 33 -8.45 -18.70 1.12
CA PRO A 33 -9.39 -17.68 0.67
C PRO A 33 -9.01 -16.33 1.28
N ILE A 34 -8.82 -15.33 0.43
CA ILE A 34 -8.65 -13.94 0.85
C ILE A 34 -9.90 -13.16 0.50
N THR A 35 -10.30 -12.26 1.40
CA THR A 35 -11.45 -11.38 1.25
C THR A 35 -10.99 -9.94 1.33
N LEU A 36 -11.82 -9.05 0.81
CA LEU A 36 -11.54 -7.62 0.82
C LEU A 36 -11.87 -7.05 2.21
N ASP A 37 -10.86 -6.50 2.88
CA ASP A 37 -11.02 -5.81 4.16
C ASP A 37 -11.63 -4.42 3.95
N ALA A 38 -12.84 -4.23 4.45
CA ALA A 38 -13.60 -3.00 4.24
C ALA A 38 -12.92 -1.76 4.83
N THR A 39 -12.23 -1.90 5.96
CA THR A 39 -11.52 -0.79 6.61
C THR A 39 -10.34 -0.32 5.76
N ARG A 40 -9.49 -1.24 5.29
CA ARG A 40 -8.35 -0.90 4.42
C ARG A 40 -8.80 -0.25 3.11
N VAL A 41 -9.94 -0.68 2.57
CA VAL A 41 -10.52 -0.05 1.37
C VAL A 41 -11.05 1.34 1.66
N ALA A 42 -11.72 1.54 2.80
CA ALA A 42 -12.19 2.86 3.21
C ALA A 42 -11.02 3.85 3.38
N ASP A 43 -9.91 3.41 3.96
CA ASP A 43 -8.70 4.22 4.11
C ASP A 43 -8.11 4.63 2.75
N LEU A 44 -8.03 3.69 1.80
CA LEU A 44 -7.57 3.98 0.43
C LEU A 44 -8.50 4.97 -0.28
N ASN A 45 -9.81 4.80 -0.11
CA ASN A 45 -10.79 5.73 -0.65
C ASN A 45 -10.62 7.13 -0.07
N LEU A 46 -10.34 7.25 1.23
CA LEU A 46 -10.09 8.54 1.87
C LEU A 46 -8.83 9.20 1.30
N ILE A 47 -7.74 8.45 1.14
CA ILE A 47 -6.50 8.94 0.50
C ILE A 47 -6.79 9.47 -0.90
N TRP A 48 -7.57 8.72 -1.69
CA TRP A 48 -7.94 9.10 -3.05
C TRP A 48 -8.81 10.36 -3.10
N LEU A 49 -9.91 10.38 -2.35
CA LEU A 49 -10.88 11.48 -2.35
C LEU A 49 -10.28 12.79 -1.84
N ASN A 50 -9.32 12.72 -0.91
CA ASN A 50 -8.64 13.90 -0.38
C ASN A 50 -7.40 14.30 -1.18
N HIS A 51 -7.09 13.63 -2.29
CA HIS A 51 -5.84 13.82 -3.04
C HIS A 51 -4.58 13.69 -2.16
N ALA A 52 -4.63 12.84 -1.13
CA ALA A 52 -3.60 12.73 -0.10
C ALA A 52 -2.47 11.74 -0.46
N VAL A 53 -2.36 11.32 -1.72
CA VAL A 53 -1.30 10.41 -2.19
C VAL A 53 0.10 10.99 -1.97
N PRO A 54 0.41 12.24 -2.37
CA PRO A 54 1.74 12.81 -2.15
C PRO A 54 2.08 12.95 -0.66
N GLU A 55 1.11 13.35 0.16
CA GLU A 55 1.27 13.47 1.61
C GLU A 55 1.54 12.10 2.26
N SER A 56 0.78 11.08 1.87
CA SER A 56 0.96 9.70 2.34
C SER A 56 2.34 9.15 1.99
N ILE A 57 2.88 9.50 0.81
CA ILE A 57 4.23 9.12 0.39
C ILE A 57 5.27 9.81 1.25
N VAL A 58 5.18 11.14 1.43
CA VAL A 58 6.13 11.90 2.26
C VAL A 58 6.14 11.38 3.70
N HIS A 59 4.97 11.17 4.30
CA HIS A 59 4.85 10.63 5.65
C HIS A 59 5.53 9.26 5.79
N GLU A 60 5.32 8.37 4.83
CA GLU A 60 5.95 7.04 4.86
C GLU A 60 7.47 7.11 4.65
N MET A 61 7.96 8.03 3.80
CA MET A 61 9.39 8.25 3.59
C MET A 61 10.11 8.82 4.82
N GLU A 62 9.42 9.66 5.60
CA GLU A 62 9.93 10.18 6.88
C GLU A 62 10.10 9.06 7.91
N SER A 63 9.13 8.14 7.95
CA SER A 63 9.16 6.95 8.81
C SER A 63 10.18 5.91 8.33
N ASN A 64 10.27 5.69 7.01
CA ASN A 64 11.11 4.68 6.39
C ASN A 64 11.98 5.29 5.29
N ARG A 65 13.17 5.75 5.69
CA ARG A 65 14.14 6.38 4.77
C ARG A 65 14.64 5.46 3.65
N ASN A 66 14.48 4.14 3.75
CA ASN A 66 14.86 3.22 2.66
C ASN A 66 14.04 3.47 1.38
N LEU A 67 12.83 4.03 1.50
CA LEU A 67 11.97 4.35 0.37
C LEU A 67 12.55 5.44 -0.55
N ILE A 68 13.49 6.26 -0.05
CA ILE A 68 14.18 7.30 -0.83
C ILE A 68 15.09 6.68 -1.90
N ASN A 69 15.67 5.51 -1.61
CA ASN A 69 16.65 4.86 -2.49
C ASN A 69 16.02 3.94 -3.54
N ILE A 70 14.69 3.82 -3.54
CA ILE A 70 13.96 3.00 -4.49
C ILE A 70 13.77 3.77 -5.79
N ASP A 71 14.14 3.16 -6.92
CA ASP A 71 13.80 3.68 -8.23
C ASP A 71 12.36 3.27 -8.59
N TRP A 72 11.41 4.13 -8.24
CA TRP A 72 9.98 3.89 -8.43
C TRP A 72 9.56 3.83 -9.90
N ASN A 73 10.36 4.35 -10.83
CA ASN A 73 10.06 4.27 -12.27
C ASN A 73 10.39 2.89 -12.85
N HIS A 74 11.23 2.11 -12.18
CA HIS A 74 11.75 0.82 -12.66
C HIS A 74 11.41 -0.35 -11.71
N LEU A 75 10.37 -0.19 -10.89
CA LEU A 75 9.91 -1.18 -9.90
C LEU A 75 8.83 -2.10 -10.48
#